data_AF-A0A1H0N354-F1
#
_entry.id   AF-A0A1H0N354-F1
#
_cell.length_a   1.000
_cell.length_b   1.000
_cell.length_c   1.000
_cell.angle_alpha   90.00
_cell.angle_beta   90.00
_cell.angle_gamma   90.00
#
_symmetry.space_group_name_H-M   'P 1'
#
loop_
_entity.id
_entity.type
_entity.pdbx_description
1 polymer ?
#
loop_
_entity_poly.entity_id
_entity_poly.type
_entity_poly.pdbx_seq_one_letter_code
_entity_poly.pdbx_strand_id
1 'polypeptide(L)'
;MGDSNVNFNAAENAILLLKDFRERRAAFQAFDEYDKAMSQMRTNATEKIDKLEEPLKSIAFRLFSIADKGFFLFQVCEWKIDYLCEALIHAIEAKNPISLANNARALVEHLATLVAIAKELEKLQERLRGQGQEKAIFKAIETAETFIYRAYYGKSPKVATESNEQALHVNDCLKTLKEEVSDIEDVYDFLCEYVHPNHGSNALVSTGQLASGRLNPPEAYHRETLDRLRRYCTLCMLFLRDRGVEHGTIFVKINNLFELCCARGAKISNVFSIKAPNPDGNGKSKETAYFFRKARTAFEAMSLCYEFLEKEGYEVRGRQSGGFGHGVIYDIYNTDKGKVWFKVPTIQS
;
A
#
# COMPACT_ATOMS: atom_id res chain seq x y z
N MET A 1 0.06 -30.53 -33.87
CA MET A 1 0.92 -29.90 -32.84
C MET A 1 1.37 -28.58 -33.46
N GLY A 2 0.55 -27.55 -33.29
CA GLY A 2 0.73 -26.25 -33.94
C GLY A 2 1.52 -25.31 -33.04
N ASP A 3 2.40 -24.56 -33.69
CA ASP A 3 3.25 -23.50 -33.13
C ASP A 3 2.60 -22.69 -32.00
N SER A 4 3.25 -22.73 -30.83
CA SER A 4 3.07 -21.73 -29.78
C SER A 4 4.40 -21.02 -29.52
N ASN A 5 5.06 -20.54 -30.57
CA ASN A 5 6.07 -19.49 -30.45
C ASN A 5 5.37 -18.13 -30.40
N VAL A 6 4.63 -17.89 -29.31
CA VAL A 6 4.44 -16.52 -28.85
C VAL A 6 5.82 -16.07 -28.39
N ASN A 7 6.55 -15.38 -29.25
CA ASN A 7 7.77 -14.68 -28.90
C ASN A 7 7.42 -13.73 -27.75
N PHE A 8 7.66 -14.17 -26.52
CA PHE A 8 7.43 -13.39 -25.32
C PHE A 8 8.47 -12.28 -25.30
N ASN A 9 8.16 -11.12 -25.88
CA ASN A 9 9.08 -9.99 -25.88
C ASN A 9 9.07 -9.34 -24.49
N ALA A 10 10.00 -9.78 -23.63
CA ALA A 10 10.14 -9.28 -22.26
C ALA A 10 10.32 -7.76 -22.21
N ALA A 11 10.92 -7.15 -23.24
CA ALA A 11 11.11 -5.70 -23.32
C ALA A 11 9.77 -4.97 -23.55
N GLU A 12 8.97 -5.43 -24.52
CA GLU A 12 7.65 -4.84 -24.81
C GLU A 12 6.70 -4.96 -23.61
N ASN A 13 6.65 -6.13 -22.97
CA ASN A 13 5.81 -6.34 -21.79
C ASN A 13 6.22 -5.45 -20.61
N ALA A 14 7.53 -5.32 -20.37
CA ALA A 14 8.02 -4.42 -19.33
C ALA A 14 7.63 -2.97 -19.63
N ILE A 15 7.88 -2.48 -20.85
CA ILE A 15 7.52 -1.10 -21.23
C ILE A 15 6.01 -0.86 -21.09
N LEU A 16 5.18 -1.80 -21.54
CA LEU A 16 3.72 -1.70 -21.45
C LEU A 16 3.26 -1.52 -20.00
N LEU A 17 3.72 -2.37 -19.09
CA LEU A 17 3.29 -2.32 -17.69
C LEU A 17 3.90 -1.14 -16.92
N LEU A 18 5.11 -0.73 -17.27
CA LEU A 18 5.70 0.49 -16.72
C LEU A 18 4.86 1.70 -17.14
N LYS A 19 4.47 1.81 -18.42
CA LYS A 19 3.59 2.89 -18.90
C LYS A 19 2.21 2.87 -18.23
N ASP A 20 1.60 1.69 -18.09
CA ASP A 20 0.34 1.51 -17.36
C ASP A 20 0.41 2.04 -15.93
N PHE A 21 1.49 1.75 -15.20
CA PHE A 21 1.69 2.28 -13.85
C PHE A 21 1.71 3.82 -13.86
N ARG A 22 2.47 4.43 -14.77
CA ARG A 22 2.57 5.90 -14.90
C ARG A 22 1.21 6.53 -15.22
N GLU A 23 0.45 5.94 -16.14
CA GLU A 23 -0.89 6.39 -16.50
C GLU A 23 -1.85 6.33 -15.30
N ARG A 24 -1.81 5.24 -14.52
CA ARG A 24 -2.59 5.12 -13.28
C ARG A 24 -2.15 6.14 -12.23
N ARG A 25 -0.84 6.38 -12.07
CA ARG A 25 -0.33 7.40 -11.13
C ARG A 25 -0.77 8.81 -11.52
N ALA A 26 -0.89 9.11 -12.81
CA ALA A 26 -1.38 10.41 -13.29
C ALA A 26 -2.81 10.70 -12.82
N ALA A 27 -3.64 9.68 -12.58
CA ALA A 27 -4.98 9.87 -12.00
C ALA A 27 -4.96 10.42 -10.56
N PHE A 28 -3.80 10.36 -9.88
CA PHE A 28 -3.61 10.88 -8.51
C PHE A 28 -2.92 12.25 -8.47
N GLN A 29 -2.78 12.95 -9.60
CA GLN A 29 -2.18 14.30 -9.66
C GLN A 29 -2.85 15.33 -8.75
N ALA A 30 -4.11 15.10 -8.36
CA ALA A 30 -4.81 15.93 -7.38
C ALA A 30 -4.04 16.04 -6.04
N PHE A 31 -3.20 15.07 -5.71
CA PHE A 31 -2.39 15.03 -4.49
C PHE A 31 -0.98 15.59 -4.66
N ASP A 32 -0.60 16.09 -5.84
CA ASP A 32 0.73 16.68 -6.05
C ASP A 32 0.87 17.99 -5.27
N GLU A 33 -0.20 18.80 -5.25
CA GLU A 33 -0.36 19.91 -4.32
C GLU A 33 -0.94 19.39 -2.99
N TYR A 34 -0.17 18.53 -2.31
CA TYR A 34 -0.66 17.72 -1.19
C TYR A 34 -1.30 18.56 -0.08
N ASP A 35 -0.69 19.70 0.29
CA ASP A 35 -1.24 20.58 1.32
C ASP A 35 -2.60 21.16 0.94
N LYS A 36 -2.78 21.52 -0.32
CA LYS A 36 -4.07 21.98 -0.82
C LYS A 36 -5.10 20.85 -0.81
N ALA A 37 -4.70 19.66 -1.26
CA ALA A 37 -5.56 18.48 -1.30
C ALA A 37 -6.04 18.06 0.10
N MET A 38 -5.16 18.16 1.11
CA MET A 38 -5.43 17.75 2.48
C MET A 38 -5.98 18.87 3.38
N SER A 39 -6.02 20.11 2.91
CA SER A 39 -6.43 21.30 3.70
C SER A 39 -7.77 21.11 4.42
N GLN A 40 -8.83 20.78 3.68
CA GLN A 40 -10.16 20.60 4.26
C GLN A 40 -10.20 19.45 5.28
N MET A 41 -9.53 18.34 4.98
CA MET A 41 -9.47 17.18 5.88
C MET A 41 -8.75 17.53 7.19
N ARG A 42 -7.65 18.29 7.13
CA ARG A 42 -6.92 18.78 8.32
C ARG A 42 -7.73 19.76 9.15
N THR A 43 -8.48 20.67 8.51
CA THR A 43 -9.40 21.58 9.21
C THR A 43 -10.49 20.79 9.94
N ASN A 44 -11.17 19.88 9.23
CA ASN A 44 -12.23 19.04 9.80
C ASN A 44 -11.70 18.17 10.95
N ALA A 45 -10.48 17.64 10.82
CA ALA A 45 -9.84 16.87 11.89
C ALA A 45 -9.55 17.73 13.12
N THR A 46 -8.99 18.93 12.93
CA THR A 46 -8.71 19.88 14.02
C THR A 46 -9.99 20.23 14.79
N GLU A 47 -11.07 20.57 14.08
CA GLU A 47 -12.36 20.89 14.70
C GLU A 47 -12.97 19.73 15.50
N LYS A 48 -12.74 18.49 15.06
CA LYS A 48 -13.18 17.29 15.81
C LYS A 48 -12.30 17.06 17.03
N ILE A 49 -10.98 17.21 16.90
CA ILE A 49 -9.99 17.00 17.98
C ILE A 49 -10.20 18.01 19.11
N ASP A 50 -10.51 19.27 18.79
CA ASP A 50 -10.72 20.32 19.79
C ASP A 50 -11.93 20.08 20.70
N LYS A 51 -12.87 19.23 20.29
CA LYS A 51 -14.05 18.83 21.07
C LYS A 51 -13.78 17.63 21.99
N LEU A 52 -12.59 17.03 21.92
CA LEU A 52 -12.22 15.87 22.73
C LEU A 52 -11.49 16.29 24.00
N GLU A 53 -11.66 15.49 25.05
CA GLU A 53 -10.90 15.59 26.29
C GLU A 53 -9.76 14.56 26.32
N GLU A 54 -8.76 14.78 27.18
CA GLU A 54 -7.69 13.80 27.38
C GLU A 54 -8.21 12.51 28.04
N PRO A 55 -7.61 11.35 27.72
CA PRO A 55 -6.47 11.16 26.81
C PRO A 55 -6.88 10.92 25.34
N LEU A 56 -8.19 10.94 25.04
CA LEU A 56 -8.70 10.71 23.68
C LEU A 56 -8.27 11.79 22.69
N LYS A 57 -8.16 13.05 23.15
CA LYS A 57 -7.64 14.16 22.33
C LYS A 57 -6.25 13.85 21.77
N SER A 58 -5.30 13.48 22.64
CA SER A 58 -3.94 13.12 22.23
C SER A 58 -3.92 11.91 21.28
N ILE A 59 -4.69 10.86 21.58
CA ILE A 59 -4.77 9.66 20.74
C ILE A 59 -5.34 9.99 19.35
N ALA A 60 -6.44 10.75 19.29
CA ALA A 60 -7.06 11.15 18.03
C ALA A 60 -6.10 11.97 17.16
N PHE A 61 -5.44 12.96 17.75
CA PHE A 61 -4.44 13.79 17.06
C PHE A 61 -3.31 12.94 16.46
N ARG A 62 -2.76 12.01 17.25
CA ARG A 62 -1.65 11.15 16.80
C ARG A 62 -2.08 10.18 15.71
N LEU A 63 -3.26 9.55 15.84
CA LEU A 63 -3.81 8.68 14.79
C LEU A 63 -4.06 9.42 13.48
N PHE A 64 -4.62 10.63 13.55
CA PHE A 64 -4.78 11.48 12.36
C PHE A 64 -3.42 11.85 11.75
N SER A 65 -2.43 12.20 12.59
CA SER A 65 -1.08 12.52 12.14
C SER A 65 -0.40 11.33 11.44
N ILE A 66 -0.57 10.10 11.95
CA ILE A 66 -0.10 8.87 11.32
C ILE A 66 -0.78 8.67 9.97
N ALA A 67 -2.11 8.84 9.89
CA ALA A 67 -2.85 8.67 8.64
C ALA A 67 -2.39 9.67 7.57
N ASP A 68 -2.29 10.96 7.92
CA ASP A 68 -1.87 12.03 7.01
C ASP A 68 -0.41 11.87 6.58
N LYS A 69 0.53 11.78 7.53
CA LYS A 69 1.97 11.62 7.21
C LYS A 69 2.25 10.31 6.49
N GLY A 70 1.56 9.24 6.87
CA GLY A 70 1.67 7.95 6.21
C GLY A 70 1.21 8.01 4.76
N PHE A 71 0.06 8.64 4.50
CA PHE A 71 -0.46 8.80 3.14
C PHE A 71 0.47 9.68 2.29
N PHE A 72 0.99 10.78 2.86
CA PHE A 72 2.01 11.60 2.20
C PHE A 72 3.26 10.77 1.82
N LEU A 73 3.81 10.01 2.77
CA LEU A 73 4.96 9.16 2.52
C LEU A 73 4.67 8.11 1.43
N PHE A 74 3.47 7.54 1.40
CA PHE A 74 3.04 6.65 0.33
C PHE A 74 3.06 7.34 -1.05
N GLN A 75 2.53 8.57 -1.14
CA GLN A 75 2.59 9.36 -2.37
C GLN A 75 4.02 9.67 -2.81
N VAL A 76 4.94 9.91 -1.86
CA VAL A 76 6.36 10.09 -2.14
C VAL A 76 6.98 8.81 -2.70
N CYS A 77 6.65 7.64 -2.15
CA CYS A 77 7.08 6.35 -2.69
C CYS A 77 6.56 6.12 -4.11
N GLU A 78 5.27 6.38 -4.35
CA GLU A 78 4.65 6.27 -5.68
C GLU A 78 5.34 7.18 -6.71
N TRP A 79 5.67 8.43 -6.33
CA TRP A 79 6.44 9.34 -7.20
C TRP A 79 7.83 8.81 -7.54
N LYS A 80 8.54 8.25 -6.56
CA LYS A 80 9.86 7.63 -6.81
C LYS A 80 9.73 6.43 -7.76
N ILE A 81 8.67 5.63 -7.61
CA ILE A 81 8.39 4.52 -8.52
C ILE A 81 8.05 5.05 -9.93
N ASP A 82 7.30 6.14 -10.09
CA ASP A 82 7.05 6.75 -11.41
C ASP A 82 8.35 7.17 -12.12
N TYR A 83 9.25 7.85 -11.40
CA TYR A 83 10.56 8.22 -11.96
C TYR A 83 11.42 7.01 -12.32
N LEU A 84 11.37 5.95 -11.50
CA LEU A 84 12.03 4.68 -11.84
C LEU A 84 11.41 4.02 -13.06
N CYS A 85 10.09 4.10 -13.23
CA CYS A 85 9.42 3.59 -14.42
C CYS A 85 9.88 4.34 -15.68
N GLU A 86 9.99 5.66 -15.63
CA GLU A 86 10.57 6.46 -16.71
C GLU A 86 12.00 6.04 -17.04
N ALA A 87 12.86 5.93 -16.01
CA ALA A 87 14.25 5.54 -16.17
C ALA A 87 14.40 4.12 -16.75
N LEU A 88 13.53 3.19 -16.35
CA LEU A 88 13.49 1.82 -16.87
C LEU A 88 13.04 1.78 -18.33
N ILE A 89 12.00 2.53 -18.70
CA ILE A 89 11.55 2.63 -20.10
C ILE A 89 12.72 3.13 -20.96
N HIS A 90 13.35 4.24 -20.56
CA HIS A 90 14.50 4.79 -21.27
C HIS A 90 15.66 3.80 -21.32
N ALA A 91 15.97 3.09 -20.24
CA ALA A 91 17.03 2.08 -20.21
C ALA A 91 16.77 0.94 -21.19
N ILE A 92 15.53 0.47 -21.33
CA ILE A 92 15.14 -0.58 -22.27
C ILE A 92 15.25 -0.08 -23.71
N GLU A 93 14.68 1.10 -24.02
CA GLU A 93 14.67 1.68 -25.36
C GLU A 93 16.09 2.04 -25.84
N ALA A 94 16.92 2.59 -24.95
CA ALA A 94 18.32 2.90 -25.23
C ALA A 94 19.26 1.68 -25.19
N LYS A 95 18.73 0.48 -24.88
CA LYS A 95 19.50 -0.76 -24.68
C LYS A 95 20.68 -0.58 -23.72
N ASN A 96 20.44 0.11 -22.60
CA ASN A 96 21.45 0.37 -21.58
C ASN A 96 21.32 -0.63 -20.41
N PRO A 97 22.14 -1.71 -20.38
CA PRO A 97 21.97 -2.80 -19.43
C PRO A 97 22.36 -2.41 -18.00
N ILE A 98 23.31 -1.49 -17.84
CA ILE A 98 23.74 -0.99 -16.53
C ILE A 98 22.62 -0.16 -15.90
N SER A 99 22.02 0.75 -16.69
CA SER A 99 20.87 1.53 -16.23
C SER A 99 19.68 0.62 -15.90
N LEU A 100 19.42 -0.40 -16.72
CA LEU A 100 18.36 -1.38 -16.47
C LEU A 100 18.56 -2.09 -15.13
N ALA A 101 19.75 -2.63 -14.86
CA ALA A 101 20.03 -3.36 -13.61
C ALA A 101 19.90 -2.46 -12.37
N ASN A 102 20.46 -1.25 -12.42
CA ASN A 102 20.39 -0.28 -11.32
C ASN A 102 18.94 0.10 -10.99
N ASN A 103 18.16 0.47 -12.01
CA ASN A 103 16.79 0.90 -11.79
C ASN A 103 15.86 -0.27 -11.42
N ALA A 104 16.13 -1.49 -11.92
CA ALA A 104 15.37 -2.69 -11.52
C ALA A 104 15.60 -3.03 -10.04
N ARG A 105 16.85 -2.94 -9.56
CA ARG A 105 17.15 -3.06 -8.13
C ARG A 105 16.43 -2.00 -7.30
N ALA A 106 16.58 -0.73 -7.68
CA ALA A 106 15.93 0.37 -6.96
C ALA A 106 14.41 0.18 -6.91
N LEU A 107 13.78 -0.29 -7.99
CA LEU A 107 12.36 -0.59 -8.03
C LEU A 107 11.94 -1.63 -6.98
N VAL A 108 12.71 -2.72 -6.83
CA VAL A 108 12.47 -3.73 -5.79
C VAL A 108 12.62 -3.15 -4.38
N GLU A 109 13.65 -2.32 -4.15
CA GLU A 109 13.87 -1.68 -2.84
C GLU A 109 12.72 -0.74 -2.44
N HIS A 110 12.21 0.04 -3.40
CA HIS A 110 11.08 0.94 -3.20
C HIS A 110 9.78 0.18 -2.98
N LEU A 111 9.56 -0.91 -3.73
CA LEU A 111 8.42 -1.80 -3.53
C LEU A 111 8.44 -2.42 -2.11
N ALA A 112 9.58 -2.96 -1.69
CA ALA A 112 9.74 -3.55 -0.37
C ALA A 112 9.48 -2.52 0.75
N THR A 113 9.94 -1.29 0.57
CA THR A 113 9.72 -0.20 1.53
C THR A 113 8.23 0.18 1.64
N LEU A 114 7.54 0.29 0.50
CA LEU A 114 6.10 0.58 0.46
C LEU A 114 5.29 -0.49 1.21
N VAL A 115 5.60 -1.76 0.97
CA VAL A 115 4.96 -2.90 1.65
C VAL A 115 5.27 -2.88 3.15
N ALA A 116 6.50 -2.57 3.54
CA ALA A 116 6.88 -2.46 4.95
C ALA A 116 6.11 -1.35 5.69
N ILE A 117 5.89 -0.19 5.05
CA ILE A 117 5.07 0.89 5.60
C ILE A 117 3.63 0.41 5.79
N ALA A 118 3.02 -0.22 4.79
CA ALA A 118 1.66 -0.72 4.89
C ALA A 118 1.53 -1.77 6.01
N LYS A 119 2.47 -2.72 6.10
CA LYS A 119 2.50 -3.77 7.13
C LYS A 119 2.68 -3.22 8.55
N GLU A 120 3.48 -2.18 8.76
CA GLU A 120 3.58 -1.59 10.10
C GLU A 120 2.27 -0.90 10.52
N LEU A 121 1.54 -0.30 9.57
CA LEU A 121 0.23 0.28 9.86
C LEU A 121 -0.86 -0.79 10.07
N GLU A 122 -0.78 -1.92 9.37
CA GLU A 122 -1.60 -3.11 9.68
C GLU A 122 -1.34 -3.61 11.11
N LYS A 123 -0.07 -3.68 11.52
CA LYS A 123 0.29 -4.03 12.91
C LYS A 123 -0.23 -3.01 13.92
N LEU A 124 -0.21 -1.72 13.61
CA LEU A 124 -0.84 -0.69 14.47
C LEU A 124 -2.33 -0.98 14.64
N GLN A 125 -3.04 -1.22 13.53
CA GLN A 125 -4.47 -1.52 13.57
C GLN A 125 -4.77 -2.75 14.43
N GLU A 126 -4.04 -3.85 14.25
CA GLU A 126 -4.22 -5.07 15.04
C GLU A 126 -3.86 -4.88 16.53
N ARG A 127 -2.80 -4.12 16.84
CA ARG A 127 -2.43 -3.82 18.25
C ARG A 127 -3.49 -2.97 18.97
N LEU A 128 -4.20 -2.11 18.23
CA LEU A 128 -5.28 -1.30 18.77
C LEU A 128 -6.60 -2.07 18.83
N ARG A 129 -6.80 -3.10 18.01
CA ARG A 129 -8.04 -3.88 17.97
C ARG A 129 -8.38 -4.49 19.33
N GLY A 130 -9.54 -4.13 19.87
CA GLY A 130 -10.01 -4.56 21.20
C GLY A 130 -9.25 -3.94 22.38
N GLN A 131 -8.33 -3.03 22.14
CA GLN A 131 -7.51 -2.42 23.19
C GLN A 131 -8.30 -1.38 23.99
N GLY A 132 -8.09 -1.36 25.31
CA GLY A 132 -8.66 -0.39 26.23
C GLY A 132 -7.68 0.16 27.27
N GLN A 133 -6.42 -0.28 27.25
CA GLN A 133 -5.36 0.20 28.13
C GLN A 133 -4.59 1.34 27.48
N GLU A 134 -4.67 2.52 28.09
CA GLU A 134 -4.05 3.76 27.60
C GLU A 134 -2.54 3.60 27.29
N LYS A 135 -1.76 2.99 28.20
CA LYS A 135 -0.33 2.76 27.99
C LYS A 135 -0.02 1.90 26.77
N ALA A 136 -0.84 0.87 26.53
CA ALA A 136 -0.66 -0.02 25.39
C ALA A 136 -1.02 0.68 24.08
N ILE A 137 -2.07 1.52 24.09
CA ILE A 137 -2.48 2.36 22.95
C ILE A 137 -1.35 3.31 22.57
N PHE A 138 -0.83 4.08 23.54
CA PHE A 138 0.23 5.04 23.26
C PHE A 138 1.51 4.37 22.76
N LYS A 139 1.90 3.22 23.32
CA LYS A 139 3.06 2.45 22.84
C LYS A 139 2.87 1.97 21.40
N ALA A 140 1.68 1.49 21.04
CA ALA A 140 1.39 1.06 19.67
C ALA A 140 1.50 2.23 18.69
N ILE A 141 0.92 3.38 19.03
CA ILE A 141 0.98 4.62 18.24
C ILE A 141 2.42 5.11 18.09
N GLU A 142 3.19 5.17 19.17
CA GLU A 142 4.59 5.62 19.17
C GLU A 142 5.47 4.74 18.27
N THR A 143 5.23 3.43 18.27
CA THR A 143 5.95 2.49 17.40
C THR A 143 5.70 2.82 15.93
N ALA A 144 4.46 3.09 15.54
CA ALA A 144 4.09 3.43 14.17
C ALA A 144 4.61 4.82 13.74
N GLU A 145 4.53 5.81 14.63
CA GLU A 145 5.10 7.15 14.38
C GLU A 145 6.62 7.07 14.16
N THR A 146 7.32 6.31 15.00
CA THR A 146 8.76 6.09 14.88
C THR A 146 9.09 5.43 13.54
N PHE A 147 8.29 4.44 13.12
CA PHE A 147 8.48 3.77 11.83
C PHE A 147 8.29 4.72 10.65
N ILE A 148 7.20 5.50 10.62
CA ILE A 148 6.95 6.51 9.57
C ILE A 148 8.09 7.54 9.54
N TYR A 149 8.54 8.01 10.71
CA TYR A 149 9.63 8.96 10.81
C TYR A 149 10.92 8.40 10.21
N ARG A 150 11.29 7.16 10.57
CA ARG A 150 12.47 6.47 10.02
C ARG A 150 12.37 6.22 8.51
N ALA A 151 11.17 5.91 8.02
CA ALA A 151 10.94 5.68 6.60
C ALA A 151 11.13 6.96 5.76
N TYR A 152 10.82 8.14 6.32
CA TYR A 152 10.91 9.42 5.63
C TYR A 152 12.23 10.16 5.87
N TYR A 153 12.63 10.34 7.13
CA TYR A 153 13.80 11.12 7.56
C TYR A 153 15.02 10.26 7.95
N GLY A 154 14.93 8.95 7.75
CA GLY A 154 15.96 8.00 8.11
C GLY A 154 17.35 8.39 7.62
N LYS A 155 18.32 8.36 8.52
CA LYS A 155 19.73 8.66 8.24
C LYS A 155 20.55 7.37 8.18
N SER A 156 21.67 7.44 7.49
CA SER A 156 22.71 6.41 7.58
C SER A 156 23.09 6.16 9.06
N PRO A 157 23.37 4.91 9.47
CA PRO A 157 23.85 4.61 10.82
C PRO A 157 25.12 5.36 11.22
N LYS A 158 25.91 5.83 10.24
CA LYS A 158 27.12 6.63 10.48
C LYS A 158 26.82 8.10 10.83
N VAL A 159 25.60 8.57 10.57
CA VAL A 159 25.18 9.97 10.74
C VAL A 159 24.12 10.11 11.84
N ALA A 160 23.28 9.10 12.03
CA ALA A 160 22.26 9.08 13.07
C ALA A 160 22.86 9.18 14.47
N THR A 161 22.31 10.08 15.31
CA THR A 161 22.72 10.20 16.72
C THR A 161 21.96 9.24 17.63
N GLU A 162 20.75 8.86 17.22
CA GLU A 162 19.86 7.98 17.95
C GLU A 162 19.34 6.85 17.06
N SER A 163 18.96 5.71 17.67
CA SER A 163 18.48 4.53 16.92
C SER A 163 17.17 4.78 16.16
N ASN A 164 16.30 5.63 16.69
CA ASN A 164 15.05 6.08 16.07
C ASN A 164 15.27 7.02 14.87
N GLU A 165 16.48 7.51 14.62
CA GLU A 165 16.82 8.31 13.44
C GLU A 165 17.41 7.45 12.31
N GLN A 166 17.76 6.19 12.57
CA GLN A 166 18.35 5.33 11.56
C GLN A 166 17.32 4.96 10.49
N ALA A 167 17.71 5.04 9.23
CA ALA A 167 16.90 4.60 8.11
C ALA A 167 16.47 3.13 8.27
N LEU A 168 15.36 2.79 7.64
CA LEU A 168 14.95 1.40 7.51
C LEU A 168 16.01 0.66 6.70
N HIS A 169 16.46 -0.49 7.20
CA HIS A 169 17.41 -1.31 6.46
C HIS A 169 16.69 -2.03 5.34
N VAL A 170 17.26 -2.05 4.14
CA VAL A 170 16.62 -2.67 2.96
C VAL A 170 16.27 -4.14 3.20
N ASN A 171 17.14 -4.90 3.87
CA ASN A 171 16.87 -6.30 4.22
C ASN A 171 15.67 -6.47 5.17
N ASP A 172 15.38 -5.51 6.06
CA ASP A 172 14.18 -5.58 6.91
C ASP A 172 12.91 -5.36 6.08
N CYS A 173 12.97 -4.46 5.11
CA CYS A 173 11.89 -4.24 4.15
C CYS A 173 11.68 -5.47 3.25
N LEU A 174 12.76 -6.07 2.74
CA LEU A 174 12.70 -7.29 1.92
C LEU A 174 12.13 -8.47 2.70
N LYS A 175 12.52 -8.65 3.97
CA LYS A 175 11.95 -9.66 4.85
C LYS A 175 10.43 -9.50 5.01
N THR A 176 9.96 -8.25 5.03
CA THR A 176 8.52 -7.97 5.08
C THR A 176 7.83 -8.29 3.76
N LEU A 177 8.45 -7.94 2.62
CA LEU A 177 7.94 -8.31 1.29
C LEU A 177 7.92 -9.84 1.06
N LYS A 178 8.83 -10.59 1.70
CA LYS A 178 8.90 -12.05 1.61
C LYS A 178 7.62 -12.76 2.07
N GLU A 179 6.82 -12.12 2.92
CA GLU A 179 5.51 -12.63 3.34
C GLU A 179 4.51 -12.72 2.17
N GLU A 180 4.70 -11.93 1.11
CA GLU A 180 3.84 -11.90 -0.09
C GLU A 180 4.56 -12.38 -1.36
N VAL A 181 5.89 -12.32 -1.40
CA VAL A 181 6.74 -12.75 -2.53
C VAL A 181 7.88 -13.61 -2.00
N SER A 182 7.68 -14.92 -1.95
CA SER A 182 8.55 -15.85 -1.21
C SER A 182 10.02 -15.88 -1.66
N ASP A 183 10.28 -15.58 -2.94
CA ASP A 183 11.59 -15.63 -3.60
C ASP A 183 12.28 -14.26 -3.71
N ILE A 184 11.76 -13.22 -3.04
CA ILE A 184 12.25 -11.84 -3.19
C ILE A 184 13.72 -11.64 -2.80
N GLU A 185 14.23 -12.42 -1.84
CA GLU A 185 15.64 -12.36 -1.43
C GLU A 185 16.55 -12.85 -2.58
N ASP A 186 16.18 -13.95 -3.24
CA ASP A 186 16.92 -14.49 -4.40
C ASP A 186 16.87 -13.51 -5.59
N VAL A 187 15.74 -12.85 -5.80
CA VAL A 187 15.59 -11.78 -6.79
C VAL A 187 16.54 -10.62 -6.47
N TYR A 188 16.59 -10.19 -5.20
CA TYR A 188 17.42 -9.08 -4.78
C TYR A 188 18.92 -9.40 -4.86
N ASP A 189 19.33 -10.61 -4.48
CA ASP A 189 20.71 -11.07 -4.58
C ASP A 189 21.18 -11.11 -6.04
N PHE A 190 20.35 -11.61 -6.95
CA PHE A 190 20.60 -11.55 -8.38
C PHE A 190 20.79 -10.10 -8.86
N LEU A 191 19.91 -9.18 -8.45
CA LEU A 191 20.00 -7.78 -8.85
C LEU A 191 21.26 -7.10 -8.29
N CYS A 192 21.66 -7.44 -7.06
CA CYS A 192 22.88 -6.93 -6.43
C CYS A 192 24.14 -7.29 -7.23
N GLU A 193 24.19 -8.47 -7.83
CA GLU A 193 25.32 -8.94 -8.65
C GLU A 193 25.68 -7.95 -9.77
N TYR A 194 24.68 -7.27 -10.35
CA TYR A 194 24.81 -6.46 -11.56
C TYR A 194 24.95 -4.96 -11.34
N VAL A 195 24.94 -4.49 -10.08
CA VAL A 195 25.05 -3.06 -9.77
C VAL A 195 26.39 -2.67 -9.12
N HIS A 196 27.17 -3.66 -8.65
CA HIS A 196 28.49 -3.41 -8.08
C HIS A 196 29.56 -3.25 -9.17
N PRO A 197 30.50 -2.30 -9.05
CA PRO A 197 31.46 -1.95 -10.11
C PRO A 197 32.48 -3.06 -10.44
N ASN A 198 32.72 -3.99 -9.52
CA ASN A 198 33.82 -4.96 -9.62
C ASN A 198 33.33 -6.40 -9.87
N HIS A 199 32.04 -6.61 -10.15
CA HIS A 199 31.46 -7.94 -10.39
C HIS A 199 30.58 -7.96 -11.66
N GLY A 200 29.40 -8.58 -11.61
CA GLY A 200 28.53 -8.93 -12.75
C GLY A 200 28.16 -7.75 -13.65
N SER A 201 28.25 -6.51 -13.17
CA SER A 201 28.12 -5.31 -14.02
C SER A 201 29.13 -5.28 -15.18
N ASN A 202 30.36 -5.77 -14.99
CA ASN A 202 31.34 -5.91 -16.07
C ASN A 202 30.85 -6.87 -17.14
N ALA A 203 30.17 -7.95 -16.72
CA ALA A 203 29.60 -8.94 -17.62
C ALA A 203 28.37 -8.43 -18.37
N LEU A 204 27.80 -7.26 -18.03
CA LEU A 204 26.73 -6.63 -18.82
C LEU A 204 27.25 -5.83 -20.02
N VAL A 205 28.50 -5.41 -19.97
CA VAL A 205 29.13 -4.54 -20.98
C VAL A 205 30.36 -5.15 -21.63
N SER A 206 30.69 -6.40 -21.29
CA SER A 206 31.84 -7.10 -21.84
C SER A 206 31.63 -8.62 -21.87
N THR A 207 32.42 -9.29 -22.70
CA THR A 207 32.53 -10.76 -22.78
C THR A 207 34.00 -11.16 -22.79
N GLY A 208 34.29 -12.40 -22.43
CA GLY A 208 35.65 -12.95 -22.42
C GLY A 208 36.30 -12.86 -21.03
N GLN A 209 37.62 -12.62 -21.00
CA GLN A 209 38.41 -12.49 -19.78
C GLN A 209 39.00 -11.09 -19.65
N LEU A 210 39.61 -10.78 -18.51
CA LEU A 210 40.34 -9.53 -18.36
C LEU A 210 41.40 -9.40 -19.47
N ALA A 211 41.41 -8.26 -20.15
CA ALA A 211 42.26 -7.97 -21.31
C ALA A 211 42.02 -8.84 -22.58
N SER A 212 40.92 -9.62 -22.66
CA SER A 212 40.57 -10.35 -23.89
C SER A 212 39.06 -10.52 -24.08
N GLY A 213 38.56 -10.26 -25.28
CA GLY A 213 37.14 -10.43 -25.62
C GLY A 213 36.53 -9.18 -26.25
N ARG A 214 35.23 -8.97 -26.05
CA ARG A 214 34.48 -7.88 -26.70
C ARG A 214 33.88 -6.94 -25.67
N LEU A 215 34.15 -5.65 -25.85
CA LEU A 215 33.45 -4.56 -25.16
C LEU A 215 32.17 -4.21 -25.92
N ASN A 216 31.13 -3.84 -25.18
CA ASN A 216 29.80 -3.54 -25.69
C ASN A 216 29.30 -4.59 -26.70
N PRO A 217 29.21 -5.86 -26.29
CA PRO A 217 28.74 -6.92 -27.18
C PRO A 217 27.26 -6.72 -27.53
N PRO A 218 26.78 -7.27 -28.67
CA PRO A 218 25.36 -7.29 -28.98
C PRO A 218 24.53 -7.93 -27.86
N GLU A 219 23.31 -7.46 -27.68
CA GLU A 219 22.37 -7.93 -26.64
C GLU A 219 22.20 -9.46 -26.59
N ALA A 220 22.33 -10.16 -27.72
CA ALA A 220 22.24 -11.62 -27.79
C ALA A 220 23.20 -12.33 -26.82
N TYR A 221 24.34 -11.73 -26.48
CA TYR A 221 25.32 -12.30 -25.55
C TYR A 221 24.85 -12.29 -24.09
N HIS A 222 23.91 -11.41 -23.74
CA HIS A 222 23.40 -11.23 -22.36
C HIS A 222 21.88 -11.37 -22.29
N ARG A 223 21.26 -11.96 -23.33
CA ARG A 223 19.80 -11.99 -23.48
C ARG A 223 19.10 -12.56 -22.25
N GLU A 224 19.59 -13.67 -21.72
CA GLU A 224 18.98 -14.31 -20.55
C GLU A 224 18.96 -13.38 -19.33
N THR A 225 20.09 -12.76 -19.00
CA THR A 225 20.19 -11.78 -17.90
C THR A 225 19.29 -10.58 -18.14
N LEU A 226 19.30 -10.01 -19.35
CA LEU A 226 18.51 -8.82 -19.69
C LEU A 226 17.00 -9.11 -19.66
N ASP A 227 16.58 -10.27 -20.15
CA ASP A 227 15.20 -10.71 -20.09
C ASP A 227 14.77 -10.97 -18.64
N ARG A 228 15.66 -11.52 -17.80
CA ARG A 228 15.39 -11.69 -16.37
C ARG A 228 15.20 -10.35 -15.66
N LEU A 229 16.04 -9.35 -15.93
CA LEU A 229 15.87 -7.98 -15.40
C LEU A 229 14.52 -7.37 -15.81
N ARG A 230 14.14 -7.49 -17.09
CA ARG A 230 12.84 -7.00 -17.62
C ARG A 230 11.64 -7.72 -16.99
N ARG A 231 11.76 -9.03 -16.78
CA ARG A 231 10.73 -9.83 -16.08
C ARG A 231 10.55 -9.37 -14.64
N TYR A 232 11.61 -9.04 -13.92
CA TYR A 232 11.45 -8.50 -12.57
C TYR A 232 10.75 -7.13 -12.56
N CYS A 233 11.05 -6.26 -13.53
CA CYS A 233 10.29 -5.02 -13.70
C CYS A 233 8.80 -5.30 -13.94
N THR A 234 8.50 -6.25 -14.83
CA THR A 234 7.13 -6.70 -15.14
C THR A 234 6.42 -7.20 -13.87
N LEU A 235 7.07 -8.08 -13.10
CA LEU A 235 6.49 -8.67 -11.89
C LEU A 235 6.25 -7.62 -10.79
N CYS A 236 7.15 -6.66 -10.61
CA CYS A 236 6.94 -5.53 -9.71
C CYS A 236 5.69 -4.70 -10.11
N MET A 237 5.51 -4.42 -11.40
CA MET A 237 4.35 -3.67 -11.88
C MET A 237 3.04 -4.45 -11.71
N LEU A 238 3.04 -5.76 -11.97
CA LEU A 238 1.90 -6.63 -11.72
C LEU A 238 1.55 -6.66 -10.22
N PHE A 239 2.55 -6.82 -9.36
CA PHE A 239 2.35 -6.78 -7.91
C PHE A 239 1.71 -5.45 -7.48
N LEU A 240 2.25 -4.31 -7.92
CA LEU A 240 1.68 -3.00 -7.58
C LEU A 240 0.26 -2.81 -8.12
N ARG A 241 -0.05 -3.34 -9.29
CA ARG A 241 -1.41 -3.31 -9.85
C ARG A 241 -2.38 -4.11 -8.99
N ASP A 242 -1.97 -5.31 -8.57
CA ASP A 242 -2.86 -6.27 -7.91
C ASP A 242 -2.97 -6.00 -6.38
N ARG A 243 -1.90 -5.52 -5.74
CA ARG A 243 -1.80 -5.31 -4.29
C ARG A 243 -1.75 -3.84 -3.87
N GLY A 244 -1.39 -2.92 -4.77
CA GLY A 244 -1.18 -1.50 -4.43
C GLY A 244 -2.42 -0.82 -3.86
N VAL A 245 -3.62 -1.16 -4.36
CA VAL A 245 -4.88 -0.64 -3.80
C VAL A 245 -5.08 -1.13 -2.36
N GLU A 246 -4.84 -2.42 -2.08
CA GLU A 246 -4.97 -2.99 -0.74
C GLU A 246 -4.04 -2.27 0.25
N HIS A 247 -2.76 -2.13 -0.10
CA HIS A 247 -1.79 -1.39 0.71
C HIS A 247 -2.19 0.09 0.88
N GLY A 248 -2.68 0.74 -0.17
CA GLY A 248 -3.17 2.12 -0.09
C GLY A 248 -4.40 2.28 0.82
N THR A 249 -5.23 1.25 0.98
CA THR A 249 -6.41 1.34 1.86
C THR A 249 -6.07 1.43 3.35
N ILE A 250 -4.84 1.09 3.75
CA ILE A 250 -4.46 1.11 5.17
C ILE A 250 -4.58 2.51 5.78
N PHE A 251 -4.30 3.58 5.02
CA PHE A 251 -4.41 4.95 5.52
C PHE A 251 -5.88 5.33 5.81
N VAL A 252 -6.81 4.82 5.01
CA VAL A 252 -8.26 4.97 5.26
C VAL A 252 -8.65 4.21 6.54
N LYS A 253 -8.10 3.01 6.76
CA LYS A 253 -8.32 2.24 7.98
C LYS A 253 -7.78 2.95 9.22
N ILE A 254 -6.58 3.54 9.16
CA ILE A 254 -6.01 4.33 10.26
C ILE A 254 -6.84 5.61 10.49
N ASN A 255 -7.27 6.30 9.43
CA ASN A 255 -8.15 7.45 9.57
C ASN A 255 -9.49 7.08 10.22
N ASN A 256 -10.01 5.88 9.95
CA ASN A 256 -11.20 5.38 10.67
C ASN A 256 -10.95 5.20 12.17
N LEU A 257 -9.73 4.84 12.61
CA LEU A 257 -9.41 4.80 14.05
C LEU A 257 -9.49 6.19 14.68
N PHE A 258 -9.07 7.24 13.97
CA PHE A 258 -9.28 8.63 14.36
C PHE A 258 -10.79 8.95 14.48
N GLU A 259 -11.59 8.59 13.47
CA GLU A 259 -13.05 8.82 13.50
C GLU A 259 -13.74 8.08 14.67
N LEU A 260 -13.24 6.90 15.07
CA LEU A 260 -13.74 6.19 16.25
C LEU A 260 -13.49 6.97 17.54
N CYS A 261 -12.35 7.67 17.66
CA CYS A 261 -12.08 8.56 18.81
C CYS A 261 -13.04 9.75 18.85
N CYS A 262 -13.47 10.24 17.68
CA CYS A 262 -14.42 11.34 17.56
C CYS A 262 -15.90 10.92 17.68
N ALA A 263 -16.18 9.61 17.75
CA ALA A 263 -17.54 9.11 17.84
C ALA A 263 -18.21 9.47 19.18
N ARG A 264 -19.52 9.73 19.14
CA ARG A 264 -20.31 10.08 20.34
C ARG A 264 -20.21 8.96 21.39
N GLY A 265 -19.79 9.33 22.61
CA GLY A 265 -19.67 8.39 23.72
C GLY A 265 -18.42 7.51 23.68
N ALA A 266 -17.45 7.83 22.81
CA ALA A 266 -16.13 7.21 22.82
C ALA A 266 -15.46 7.41 24.18
N LYS A 267 -14.88 6.32 24.70
CA LYS A 267 -14.05 6.28 25.89
C LYS A 267 -12.85 5.39 25.59
N ILE A 268 -11.73 5.61 26.26
CA ILE A 268 -10.53 4.78 26.09
C ILE A 268 -10.82 3.29 26.24
N SER A 269 -11.65 2.94 27.21
CA SER A 269 -12.03 1.54 27.48
C SER A 269 -12.87 0.88 26.37
N ASN A 270 -13.42 1.65 25.41
CA ASN A 270 -14.33 1.12 24.40
C ASN A 270 -14.02 1.57 22.97
N VAL A 271 -13.15 2.55 22.75
CA VAL A 271 -12.94 3.21 21.45
C VAL A 271 -12.50 2.22 20.38
N PHE A 272 -11.65 1.26 20.72
CA PHE A 272 -11.22 0.20 19.80
C PHE A 272 -11.92 -1.15 20.03
N SER A 273 -13.02 -1.17 20.80
CA SER A 273 -13.80 -2.41 20.99
C SER A 273 -14.32 -2.96 19.66
N ILE A 274 -14.26 -4.29 19.51
CA ILE A 274 -14.81 -5.01 18.35
C ILE A 274 -16.33 -5.11 18.51
N LYS A 275 -17.07 -4.79 17.45
CA LYS A 275 -18.54 -4.96 17.42
C LYS A 275 -18.88 -6.27 16.73
N ALA A 276 -19.89 -6.98 17.24
CA ALA A 276 -20.41 -8.16 16.58
C ALA A 276 -21.25 -7.75 15.35
N PRO A 277 -21.19 -8.51 14.24
CA PRO A 277 -21.98 -8.28 13.03
C PRO A 277 -23.43 -8.74 13.22
N ASN A 278 -24.16 -8.02 14.07
CA ASN A 278 -25.58 -8.28 14.35
C ASN A 278 -26.42 -7.15 13.73
N PRO A 279 -26.88 -7.30 12.48
CA PRO A 279 -27.66 -6.28 11.82
C PRO A 279 -29.14 -6.30 12.25
N ASP A 280 -29.78 -5.14 12.20
CA ASP A 280 -31.23 -5.01 12.17
C ASP A 280 -31.72 -5.16 10.71
N GLY A 281 -32.94 -5.67 10.51
CA GLY A 281 -33.53 -5.89 9.17
C GLY A 281 -33.35 -7.33 8.65
N ASN A 282 -33.71 -7.56 7.39
CA ASN A 282 -33.62 -8.89 6.76
C ASN A 282 -32.94 -8.90 5.39
N GLY A 283 -32.49 -7.73 4.90
CA GLY A 283 -31.68 -7.61 3.69
C GLY A 283 -32.38 -7.88 2.37
N LYS A 284 -33.71 -8.09 2.34
CA LYS A 284 -34.42 -8.53 1.12
C LYS A 284 -34.75 -7.39 0.15
N SER A 285 -34.90 -6.17 0.66
CA SER A 285 -35.26 -4.98 -0.13
C SER A 285 -34.57 -3.72 0.40
N LYS A 286 -34.74 -2.60 -0.30
CA LYS A 286 -34.25 -1.29 0.16
C LYS A 286 -34.82 -0.91 1.53
N GLU A 287 -36.11 -1.16 1.76
CA GLU A 287 -36.83 -0.84 2.99
C GLU A 287 -36.34 -1.70 4.16
N THR A 288 -36.09 -2.99 3.89
CA THR A 288 -35.71 -4.01 4.88
C THR A 288 -34.21 -4.31 4.92
N ALA A 289 -33.41 -3.49 4.23
CA ALA A 289 -31.96 -3.62 4.14
C ALA A 289 -31.32 -3.72 5.52
N TYR A 290 -30.31 -4.58 5.62
CA TYR A 290 -29.55 -4.77 6.85
C TYR A 290 -28.87 -3.47 7.28
N PHE A 291 -28.96 -3.16 8.57
CA PHE A 291 -28.36 -1.96 9.15
C PHE A 291 -27.69 -2.28 10.49
N PHE A 292 -26.45 -1.83 10.67
CA PHE A 292 -25.70 -2.06 11.90
C PHE A 292 -25.84 -0.87 12.84
N ARG A 293 -26.88 -0.86 13.67
CA ARG A 293 -27.19 0.26 14.59
C ARG A 293 -26.05 0.61 15.57
N LYS A 294 -25.19 -0.36 15.88
CA LYS A 294 -24.05 -0.17 16.78
C LYS A 294 -22.77 0.28 16.08
N ALA A 295 -22.78 0.40 14.75
CA ALA A 295 -21.66 0.96 14.01
C ALA A 295 -21.52 2.45 14.34
N ARG A 296 -20.29 2.86 14.66
CA ARG A 296 -19.93 4.22 15.08
C ARG A 296 -19.50 5.09 13.90
N THR A 297 -19.02 4.46 12.83
CA THR A 297 -18.57 5.12 11.61
C THR A 297 -19.12 4.40 10.39
N ALA A 298 -19.12 5.08 9.24
CA ALA A 298 -19.47 4.49 7.95
C ALA A 298 -18.56 3.30 7.60
N PHE A 299 -17.25 3.42 7.86
CA PHE A 299 -16.29 2.36 7.59
C PHE A 299 -16.51 1.15 8.51
N GLU A 300 -16.81 1.35 9.79
CA GLU A 300 -17.19 0.25 10.69
C GLU A 300 -18.46 -0.46 10.20
N ALA A 301 -19.46 0.30 9.74
CA ALA A 301 -20.67 -0.29 9.16
C ALA A 301 -20.35 -1.14 7.91
N MET A 302 -19.48 -0.67 7.01
CA MET A 302 -19.05 -1.44 5.84
C MET A 302 -18.31 -2.72 6.24
N SER A 303 -17.38 -2.65 7.19
CA SER A 303 -16.65 -3.84 7.69
C SER A 303 -17.60 -4.88 8.28
N LEU A 304 -18.60 -4.44 9.06
CA LEU A 304 -19.62 -5.35 9.62
C LEU A 304 -20.50 -5.98 8.54
N CYS A 305 -20.73 -5.31 7.40
CA CYS A 305 -21.43 -5.92 6.26
C CYS A 305 -20.65 -7.12 5.71
N TYR A 306 -19.35 -6.97 5.48
CA TYR A 306 -18.50 -8.06 4.99
C TYR A 306 -18.39 -9.20 6.00
N GLU A 307 -18.15 -8.89 7.26
CA GLU A 307 -18.06 -9.91 8.33
C GLU A 307 -19.39 -10.67 8.48
N PHE A 308 -20.53 -9.99 8.36
CA PHE A 308 -21.84 -10.62 8.34
C PHE A 308 -22.00 -11.57 7.15
N LEU A 309 -21.65 -11.11 5.94
CA LEU A 309 -21.76 -11.92 4.72
C LEU A 309 -20.92 -13.20 4.82
N GLU A 310 -19.68 -13.07 5.30
CA GLU A 310 -18.78 -14.21 5.52
C GLU A 310 -19.32 -15.18 6.57
N LYS A 311 -19.75 -14.66 7.72
CA LYS A 311 -20.30 -15.46 8.83
C LYS A 311 -21.55 -16.24 8.44
N GLU A 312 -22.42 -15.66 7.62
CA GLU A 312 -23.63 -16.31 7.11
C GLU A 312 -23.35 -17.17 5.85
N GLY A 313 -22.09 -17.28 5.43
CA GLY A 313 -21.63 -18.10 4.32
C GLY A 313 -22.22 -17.66 2.98
N TYR A 314 -22.26 -16.36 2.71
CA TYR A 314 -22.60 -15.82 1.40
C TYR A 314 -21.36 -15.75 0.51
N GLU A 315 -21.47 -16.22 -0.73
CA GLU A 315 -20.44 -16.03 -1.75
C GLU A 315 -20.76 -14.77 -2.56
N VAL A 316 -19.96 -13.71 -2.39
CA VAL A 316 -20.19 -12.42 -3.07
C VAL A 316 -19.69 -12.48 -4.51
N ARG A 317 -20.60 -12.31 -5.47
CA ARG A 317 -20.30 -12.27 -6.92
C ARG A 317 -20.13 -10.87 -7.46
N GLY A 318 -20.59 -9.86 -6.73
CA GLY A 318 -20.42 -8.46 -7.09
C GLY A 318 -21.21 -7.52 -6.20
N ARG A 319 -20.86 -6.24 -6.23
CA ARG A 319 -21.51 -5.16 -5.49
C ARG A 319 -22.00 -4.09 -6.47
N GLN A 320 -23.17 -3.53 -6.21
CA GLN A 320 -23.73 -2.40 -6.95
C GLN A 320 -24.39 -1.40 -6.00
N SER A 321 -24.45 -0.13 -6.41
CA SER A 321 -25.15 0.90 -5.65
C SER A 321 -26.67 0.76 -5.84
N GLY A 322 -27.41 0.68 -4.74
CA GLY A 322 -28.87 0.73 -4.67
C GLY A 322 -29.43 2.15 -4.54
N GLY A 323 -28.57 3.17 -4.66
CA GLY A 323 -28.89 4.59 -4.57
C GLY A 323 -28.59 5.23 -3.22
N PHE A 324 -28.88 6.52 -3.13
CA PHE A 324 -28.68 7.36 -1.95
C PHE A 324 -30.02 7.89 -1.43
N GLY A 325 -30.14 8.08 -0.12
CA GLY A 325 -31.28 8.77 0.47
C GLY A 325 -31.14 8.91 1.99
N HIS A 326 -31.62 10.02 2.54
CA HIS A 326 -31.64 10.27 4.00
C HIS A 326 -30.29 10.08 4.72
N GLY A 327 -29.17 10.47 4.08
CA GLY A 327 -27.84 10.33 4.69
C GLY A 327 -27.32 8.89 4.78
N VAL A 328 -27.90 7.97 4.00
CA VAL A 328 -27.40 6.60 3.85
C VAL A 328 -27.18 6.25 2.38
N ILE A 329 -26.18 5.40 2.16
CA ILE A 329 -25.94 4.70 0.91
C ILE A 329 -26.54 3.30 1.03
N TYR A 330 -27.24 2.88 -0.02
CA TYR A 330 -27.73 1.51 -0.15
C TYR A 330 -26.73 0.72 -0.99
N ASP A 331 -26.17 -0.33 -0.40
CA ASP A 331 -25.34 -1.29 -1.11
C ASP A 331 -26.14 -2.56 -1.40
N ILE A 332 -26.01 -3.07 -2.62
CA ILE A 332 -26.60 -4.35 -3.02
C ILE A 332 -25.46 -5.31 -3.35
N TYR A 333 -25.39 -6.40 -2.60
CA TYR A 333 -24.47 -7.50 -2.86
C TYR A 333 -25.22 -8.58 -3.62
N ASN A 334 -24.73 -8.92 -4.81
CA ASN A 334 -25.18 -10.08 -5.55
C ASN A 334 -24.43 -11.30 -5.01
N THR A 335 -25.16 -12.25 -4.43
CA THR A 335 -24.60 -13.46 -3.84
C THR A 335 -25.14 -14.72 -4.51
N ASP A 336 -24.57 -15.88 -4.18
CA ASP A 336 -25.10 -17.20 -4.52
C ASP A 336 -26.54 -17.42 -4.02
N LYS A 337 -26.93 -16.76 -2.91
CA LYS A 337 -28.26 -16.86 -2.29
C LYS A 337 -29.21 -15.73 -2.71
N GLY A 338 -28.83 -14.90 -3.69
CA GLY A 338 -29.64 -13.80 -4.22
C GLY A 338 -29.10 -12.42 -3.88
N LYS A 339 -29.95 -11.39 -3.92
CA LYS A 339 -29.55 -10.01 -3.64
C LYS A 339 -29.69 -9.71 -2.16
N VAL A 340 -28.63 -9.22 -1.53
CA VAL A 340 -28.62 -8.78 -0.14
C VAL A 340 -28.42 -7.27 -0.09
N TRP A 341 -29.32 -6.57 0.58
CA TRP A 341 -29.32 -5.11 0.71
C TRP A 341 -28.77 -4.67 2.05
N PHE A 342 -27.88 -3.68 2.06
CA PHE A 342 -27.34 -3.03 3.25
C PHE A 342 -27.56 -1.52 3.22
N LYS A 343 -27.79 -0.95 4.40
CA LYS A 343 -27.79 0.49 4.67
C LYS A 343 -26.48 0.87 5.35
N VAL A 344 -25.70 1.72 4.71
CA VAL A 344 -24.44 2.23 5.24
C VAL A 344 -24.56 3.73 5.47
N PRO A 345 -24.22 4.27 6.66
CA PRO A 345 -24.16 5.71 6.89
C PRO A 345 -23.22 6.37 5.88
N THR A 346 -23.58 7.53 5.36
CA THR A 346 -22.66 8.27 4.49
C THR A 346 -21.46 8.77 5.28
N ILE A 347 -20.28 8.72 4.68
CA ILE A 347 -19.09 9.41 5.21
C ILE A 347 -19.44 10.90 5.17
N GLN A 348 -19.69 11.51 6.34
CA GLN A 348 -19.82 12.95 6.43
C GLN A 348 -18.43 13.54 6.21
N SER A 349 -18.22 14.08 5.01
CA SER A 349 -17.04 14.86 4.63
C SER A 349 -16.94 16.13 5.43
#